data_AF-A0A800KUB9-F1
#
_entry.id   AF-A0A800KUB9-F1
#
_cell.length_a   1.000
_cell.length_b   1.000
_cell.length_c   1.000
_cell.angle_alpha   90.00
_cell.angle_beta   90.00
_cell.angle_gamma   90.00
#
_symmetry.space_group_name_H-M   'P 1'
#
loop_
_entity.id
_entity.type
_entity.pdbx_description
1 polymer ?
#
loop_
_entity_poly.entity_id
_entity_poly.type
_entity_poly.pdbx_seq_one_letter_code
_entity_poly.pdbx_strand_id
1 'polypeptide(L)'
;MAIKPEIWAAARVMFEGGKVPQDIADKLGIDRSTIAKKAKNDDWQKGKNHSLIVDEARVVAEKSQLNSQELGFHNREVERLTEDAKMIHTLTKNNMVGVGNKLRNHQSLNMNDHKAAQDLIDKASITLGVNERFAKPANIQQNTQNKMTEIIFTRATVAG
;
A
#
# COMPACT_ATOMS: atom_id res chain seq x y z
N MET A 1 -16.25 -13.27 -36.99
CA MET A 1 -15.86 -14.28 -35.99
C MET A 1 -15.59 -13.56 -34.68
N ALA A 2 -16.20 -13.99 -33.58
CA ALA A 2 -15.95 -13.35 -32.27
C ALA A 2 -14.59 -13.81 -31.73
N ILE A 3 -13.74 -12.86 -31.32
CA ILE A 3 -12.45 -13.14 -30.68
C ILE A 3 -12.73 -13.70 -29.28
N LYS A 4 -12.07 -14.80 -28.92
CA LYS A 4 -12.25 -15.47 -27.63
C LYS A 4 -11.82 -14.55 -26.47
N PRO A 5 -12.50 -14.60 -25.30
CA PRO A 5 -12.15 -13.79 -24.12
C PRO A 5 -10.69 -13.95 -23.66
N GLU A 6 -10.14 -15.15 -23.77
CA GLU A 6 -8.74 -15.45 -23.39
C GLU A 6 -7.73 -14.66 -24.23
N ILE A 7 -8.00 -14.49 -25.52
CA ILE A 7 -7.11 -13.74 -26.41
C ILE A 7 -7.17 -12.25 -26.06
N TRP A 8 -8.36 -11.74 -25.67
CA TRP A 8 -8.49 -10.38 -25.17
C TRP A 8 -7.76 -10.17 -23.84
N ALA A 9 -7.81 -11.13 -22.93
CA ALA A 9 -7.05 -11.09 -21.69
C ALA A 9 -5.54 -11.07 -21.95
N ALA A 10 -5.05 -11.92 -22.85
CA ALA A 10 -3.65 -11.93 -23.25
C ALA A 10 -3.21 -10.61 -23.91
N ALA A 11 -4.02 -10.08 -24.83
CA ALA A 11 -3.77 -8.80 -25.49
C ALA A 11 -3.67 -7.66 -24.47
N ARG A 12 -4.58 -7.64 -23.49
CA ARG A 12 -4.57 -6.66 -22.40
C ARG A 12 -3.29 -6.75 -21.58
N VAL A 13 -2.89 -7.95 -21.13
CA VAL A 13 -1.66 -8.13 -20.35
C VAL A 13 -0.43 -7.67 -21.12
N MET A 14 -0.33 -7.99 -22.41
CA MET A 14 0.78 -7.54 -23.25
C MET A 14 0.80 -6.02 -23.45
N PHE A 15 -0.38 -5.41 -23.64
CA PHE A 15 -0.53 -3.97 -23.79
C PHE A 15 -0.17 -3.22 -22.50
N GLU A 16 -0.72 -3.67 -21.37
CA GLU A 16 -0.38 -3.16 -20.05
C GLU A 16 1.10 -3.41 -19.73
N GLY A 17 1.72 -4.45 -20.31
CA GLY A 17 3.16 -4.73 -20.23
C GLY A 17 4.04 -3.82 -21.08
N GLY A 18 3.43 -2.88 -21.82
CA GLY A 18 4.12 -1.88 -22.62
C GLY A 18 4.36 -2.29 -24.07
N LYS A 19 3.92 -3.48 -24.50
CA LYS A 19 4.04 -3.90 -25.91
C LYS A 19 3.22 -3.00 -26.81
N VAL A 20 3.71 -2.77 -28.02
CA VAL A 20 2.97 -1.98 -29.01
C VAL A 20 1.88 -2.85 -29.65
N PRO A 21 0.74 -2.26 -30.07
CA PRO A 21 -0.34 -3.01 -30.72
C PRO A 21 0.07 -3.85 -31.94
N GLN A 22 1.17 -3.50 -32.62
CA GLN A 22 1.72 -4.29 -33.72
C GLN A 22 2.28 -5.64 -33.22
N ASP A 23 3.15 -5.62 -32.23
CA ASP A 23 3.71 -6.86 -31.63
C ASP A 23 2.61 -7.78 -31.08
N ILE A 24 1.53 -7.20 -30.54
CA ILE A 24 0.38 -7.94 -30.01
C ILE A 24 -0.41 -8.56 -31.16
N ALA A 25 -0.59 -7.82 -32.25
CA ALA A 25 -1.25 -8.30 -33.46
C ALA A 25 -0.52 -9.51 -34.05
N ASP A 26 0.80 -9.39 -34.20
CA ASP A 26 1.64 -10.44 -34.75
C ASP A 26 1.61 -11.72 -33.89
N LYS A 27 1.54 -11.57 -32.56
CA LYS A 27 1.50 -12.71 -31.62
C LYS A 27 0.13 -13.39 -31.50
N LEU A 28 -0.94 -12.61 -31.51
CA LEU A 28 -2.29 -13.11 -31.19
C LEU A 28 -3.18 -13.28 -32.42
N GLY A 29 -2.69 -12.88 -33.60
CA GLY A 29 -3.44 -12.95 -34.85
C GLY A 29 -4.67 -12.05 -34.86
N ILE A 30 -4.67 -10.98 -34.06
CA ILE A 30 -5.74 -9.97 -34.05
C ILE A 30 -5.25 -8.73 -34.78
N ASP A 31 -6.10 -8.10 -35.58
CA ASP A 31 -5.78 -6.85 -36.23
C ASP A 31 -5.41 -5.72 -35.22
N ARG A 32 -4.34 -4.97 -35.55
CA ARG A 32 -3.81 -3.86 -34.74
C ARG A 32 -4.88 -2.82 -34.41
N SER A 33 -5.72 -2.47 -35.39
CA SER A 33 -6.75 -1.44 -35.20
C SER A 33 -7.85 -1.92 -34.25
N THR A 34 -8.13 -3.22 -34.26
CA THR A 34 -9.09 -3.88 -33.36
C THR A 34 -8.58 -3.86 -31.92
N ILE A 35 -7.28 -4.13 -31.70
CA ILE A 35 -6.64 -4.00 -30.38
C ILE A 35 -6.68 -2.55 -29.89
N ALA A 36 -6.32 -1.58 -30.73
CA ALA A 36 -6.30 -0.16 -30.34
C ALA A 36 -7.70 0.36 -29.97
N LYS A 37 -8.73 -0.01 -30.74
CA LYS A 37 -10.13 0.32 -30.43
C LYS A 37 -10.58 -0.31 -29.11
N LYS A 38 -10.26 -1.59 -28.90
CA LYS A 38 -10.62 -2.30 -27.67
C LYS A 38 -9.92 -1.70 -26.44
N ALA A 39 -8.63 -1.41 -26.56
CA ALA A 39 -7.85 -0.77 -25.51
C ALA A 39 -8.42 0.59 -25.09
N LYS A 40 -8.90 1.39 -26.06
CA LYS A 40 -9.57 2.67 -25.77
C LYS A 40 -10.95 2.47 -25.12
N ASN A 41 -11.75 1.51 -25.61
CA ASN A 41 -13.10 1.28 -25.12
C ASN A 41 -13.13 0.69 -23.69
N ASP A 42 -12.10 -0.05 -23.32
CA ASP A 42 -11.98 -0.73 -22.03
C ASP A 42 -10.95 -0.04 -21.09
N ASP A 43 -10.49 1.16 -21.45
CA ASP A 43 -9.54 1.98 -20.68
C ASP A 43 -8.24 1.23 -20.28
N TRP A 44 -7.66 0.48 -21.21
CA TRP A 44 -6.40 -0.22 -20.96
C TRP A 44 -5.25 0.78 -20.77
N GLN A 45 -4.47 0.57 -19.71
CA GLN A 45 -3.36 1.45 -19.37
C GLN A 45 -2.03 0.88 -19.86
N LYS A 46 -1.49 1.47 -20.93
CA LYS A 46 -0.20 1.03 -21.48
C LYS A 46 0.92 1.17 -20.44
N GLY A 47 1.71 0.13 -20.26
CA GLY A 47 2.87 0.14 -19.36
C GLY A 47 2.54 0.00 -17.87
N LYS A 48 1.26 -0.15 -17.49
CA LYS A 48 0.81 -0.28 -16.09
C LYS A 48 1.56 -1.34 -15.28
N ASN A 49 1.85 -2.49 -15.86
CA ASN A 49 2.57 -3.58 -15.18
C ASN A 49 3.99 -3.79 -15.74
N HIS A 50 4.50 -2.84 -16.53
CA HIS A 50 5.82 -2.96 -17.16
C HIS A 50 6.94 -3.11 -16.13
N SER A 51 6.96 -2.25 -15.10
CA SER A 51 7.94 -2.33 -14.01
C SER A 51 7.90 -3.68 -13.31
N LEU A 52 6.70 -4.17 -12.98
CA LEU A 52 6.50 -5.48 -12.34
C LEU A 52 7.06 -6.63 -13.19
N ILE A 53 6.85 -6.59 -14.51
CA ILE A 53 7.38 -7.62 -15.43
C ILE A 53 8.91 -7.58 -15.46
N VAL A 54 9.51 -6.39 -15.52
CA VAL A 54 10.97 -6.24 -15.56
C VAL A 54 11.60 -6.66 -14.23
N ASP A 55 11.01 -6.26 -13.11
CA ASP A 55 11.50 -6.62 -11.77
C ASP A 55 11.40 -8.13 -11.54
N GLU A 56 10.30 -8.78 -11.93
CA GLU A 56 10.15 -10.23 -11.82
C GLU A 56 11.18 -10.96 -12.70
N ALA A 57 11.41 -10.50 -13.93
CA ALA A 57 12.42 -11.07 -14.81
C ALA A 57 13.83 -10.96 -14.21
N ARG A 58 14.16 -9.83 -13.57
CA ARG A 58 15.42 -9.66 -12.82
C ARG A 58 15.51 -10.65 -11.67
N VAL A 59 14.48 -10.74 -10.83
CA VAL A 59 14.45 -11.64 -9.67
C VAL A 59 14.59 -13.11 -10.10
N VAL A 60 13.95 -13.52 -11.20
CA VAL A 60 14.08 -14.88 -11.75
C VAL A 60 15.52 -15.14 -12.21
N ALA A 61 16.14 -14.18 -12.88
CA ALA A 61 17.54 -14.30 -13.31
C ALA A 61 18.48 -14.44 -12.12
N GLU A 62 18.31 -13.64 -11.07
CA GLU A 62 19.10 -13.74 -9.83
C GLU A 62 18.87 -15.07 -9.10
N LYS A 63 17.61 -15.53 -8.99
CA LYS A 63 17.26 -16.84 -8.40
C LYS A 63 17.93 -18.00 -9.12
N SER A 64 18.15 -17.90 -10.43
CA SER A 64 18.82 -18.96 -11.20
C SER A 64 20.29 -19.15 -10.83
N GLN A 65 20.90 -18.19 -10.15
CA GLN A 65 22.28 -18.24 -9.68
C GLN A 65 22.43 -18.85 -8.27
N LEU A 66 21.33 -18.96 -7.52
CA LEU A 66 21.32 -19.48 -6.16
C LEU A 66 21.34 -21.02 -6.15
N ASN A 67 21.99 -21.59 -5.13
CA ASN A 67 21.87 -23.02 -4.89
C ASN A 67 20.52 -23.37 -4.26
N SER A 68 20.15 -24.66 -4.25
CA SER A 68 18.83 -25.11 -3.80
C SER A 68 18.53 -24.76 -2.33
N GLN A 69 19.54 -24.70 -1.47
CA GLN A 69 19.38 -24.37 -0.05
C GLN A 69 19.14 -22.86 0.14
N GLU A 70 19.93 -22.02 -0.54
CA GLU A 70 19.75 -20.56 -0.54
C GLU A 70 18.40 -20.15 -1.13
N LEU A 71 17.99 -20.78 -2.23
CA LEU A 71 16.68 -20.54 -2.85
C LEU A 71 15.54 -20.91 -1.89
N GLY A 72 15.70 -21.98 -1.11
CA GLY A 72 14.73 -22.38 -0.08
C GLY A 72 14.57 -21.33 1.01
N PHE A 73 15.68 -20.79 1.54
CA PHE A 73 15.64 -19.70 2.53
C PHE A 73 15.05 -18.42 1.96
N HIS A 74 15.47 -18.03 0.77
CA HIS A 74 14.93 -16.86 0.07
C HIS A 74 13.41 -16.95 -0.10
N ASN A 75 12.91 -18.07 -0.63
CA ASN A 75 11.48 -18.23 -0.86
C ASN A 75 10.67 -18.22 0.44
N ARG A 76 11.20 -18.83 1.51
CA ARG A 76 10.56 -18.78 2.83
C ARG A 76 10.47 -17.35 3.38
N GLU A 77 11.52 -16.55 3.22
CA GLU A 77 11.51 -15.17 3.70
C GLU A 77 10.58 -14.28 2.87
N VAL A 78 10.56 -14.46 1.55
CA VAL A 78 9.61 -13.78 0.65
C VAL A 78 8.16 -14.11 1.03
N GLU A 79 7.87 -15.38 1.30
CA GLU A 79 6.53 -15.81 1.75
C GLU A 79 6.15 -15.17 3.08
N ARG A 80 7.06 -15.16 4.06
CA ARG A 80 6.87 -14.51 5.36
C ARG A 80 6.54 -13.03 5.22
N LEU A 81 7.35 -12.30 4.46
CA LEU A 81 7.15 -10.85 4.23
C LEU A 81 5.85 -10.56 3.46
N THR A 82 5.49 -11.42 2.52
CA THR A 82 4.24 -11.29 1.76
C THR A 82 3.02 -11.48 2.66
N GLU A 83 3.05 -12.48 3.55
CA GLU A 83 1.96 -12.72 4.48
C GLU A 83 1.83 -11.60 5.51
N ASP A 84 2.95 -11.11 6.02
CA ASP A 84 3.02 -9.95 6.90
C ASP A 84 2.39 -8.71 6.25
N ALA A 85 2.72 -8.41 5.00
CA ALA A 85 2.15 -7.29 4.25
C ALA A 85 0.63 -7.42 4.08
N LYS A 86 0.12 -8.63 3.77
CA LYS A 86 -1.31 -8.92 3.69
C LYS A 86 -2.00 -8.75 5.04
N MET A 87 -1.37 -9.21 6.12
CA MET A 87 -1.89 -9.06 7.48
C MET A 87 -2.00 -7.59 7.84
N ILE A 88 -0.96 -6.78 7.60
CA ILE A 88 -1.00 -5.33 7.85
C ILE A 88 -2.12 -4.69 7.06
N HIS A 89 -2.23 -4.99 5.76
CA HIS A 89 -3.29 -4.44 4.92
C HIS A 89 -4.68 -4.79 5.46
N THR A 90 -4.89 -6.04 5.88
CA THR A 90 -6.16 -6.51 6.46
C THR A 90 -6.48 -5.83 7.78
N LEU A 91 -5.51 -5.73 8.69
CA LEU A 91 -5.67 -5.02 9.96
C LEU A 91 -5.95 -3.53 9.75
N THR A 92 -5.25 -2.90 8.80
CA THR A 92 -5.45 -1.47 8.46
C THR A 92 -6.85 -1.26 7.93
N LYS A 93 -7.31 -2.10 6.99
CA LYS A 93 -8.66 -2.03 6.44
C LYS A 93 -9.73 -2.18 7.54
N ASN A 94 -9.57 -3.18 8.42
CA ASN A 94 -10.54 -3.42 9.49
C ASN A 94 -10.59 -2.27 10.50
N ASN A 95 -9.43 -1.74 10.90
CA ASN A 95 -9.36 -0.60 11.82
C ASN A 95 -9.94 0.68 11.17
N MET A 96 -9.60 0.98 9.91
CA MET A 96 -10.14 2.14 9.19
C MET A 96 -11.66 2.05 8.97
N VAL A 97 -12.20 0.85 8.74
CA VAL A 97 -13.66 0.66 8.66
C VAL A 97 -14.32 0.94 10.01
N GLY A 98 -13.72 0.47 11.12
CA GLY A 98 -14.21 0.77 12.47
C GLY A 98 -14.19 2.26 12.81
N VAL A 99 -13.07 2.93 12.52
CA VAL A 99 -12.89 4.38 12.74
C VAL A 99 -13.81 5.19 11.81
N GLY A 100 -13.90 4.82 10.53
CA GLY A 100 -14.73 5.50 9.54
C GLY A 100 -16.23 5.41 9.84
N ASN A 101 -16.70 4.26 10.35
CA ASN A 101 -18.09 4.10 10.79
C ASN A 101 -18.40 4.99 12.01
N LYS A 102 -17.48 5.11 12.96
CA LYS A 102 -17.65 6.00 14.12
C LYS A 102 -17.65 7.47 13.72
N LEU A 103 -16.77 7.86 12.78
CA LEU A 103 -16.71 9.21 12.24
C LEU A 103 -18.00 9.60 11.49
N ARG A 104 -18.52 8.68 10.66
CA ARG A 104 -19.78 8.87 9.91
C ARG A 104 -21.00 8.97 10.82
N ASN A 105 -20.96 8.32 11.98
CA ASN A 105 -22.04 8.33 12.96
C ASN A 105 -21.85 9.42 14.04
N HIS A 106 -20.90 10.35 13.85
CA HIS A 106 -20.54 11.41 14.82
C HIS A 106 -20.26 10.90 16.24
N GLN A 107 -19.75 9.68 16.35
CA GLN A 107 -19.33 9.11 17.63
C GLN A 107 -17.90 9.57 17.93
N SER A 108 -17.65 10.04 19.17
CA SER A 108 -16.28 10.35 19.60
C SER A 108 -15.42 9.10 19.52
N LEU A 109 -14.26 9.25 18.87
CA LEU A 109 -13.20 8.26 18.93
C LEU A 109 -12.75 8.14 20.38
N ASN A 110 -12.79 6.93 20.91
CA ASN A 110 -12.36 6.69 22.28
C ASN A 110 -10.85 6.38 22.32
N MET A 111 -10.26 6.43 23.51
CA MET A 111 -8.83 6.19 23.69
C MET A 111 -8.38 4.79 23.20
N ASN A 112 -9.29 3.81 23.16
CA ASN A 112 -9.01 2.48 22.63
C ASN A 112 -8.87 2.48 21.10
N ASP A 113 -9.60 3.34 20.39
CA ASP A 113 -9.46 3.50 18.94
C ASP A 113 -8.12 4.14 18.56
N HIS A 114 -7.68 5.14 19.33
CA HIS A 114 -6.36 5.74 19.17
C HIS A 114 -5.24 4.76 19.50
N LYS A 115 -5.39 3.95 20.55
CA LYS A 115 -4.45 2.88 20.90
C LYS A 115 -4.37 1.83 19.80
N ALA A 116 -5.50 1.39 19.25
CA ALA A 116 -5.52 0.40 18.16
C ALA A 116 -4.86 0.92 16.88
N ALA A 117 -5.01 2.22 16.58
CA ALA A 117 -4.31 2.87 15.48
C ALA A 117 -2.79 2.99 15.73
N GLN A 118 -2.39 3.35 16.96
CA GLN A 118 -0.98 3.41 17.35
C GLN A 118 -0.31 2.03 17.33
N ASP A 119 -0.95 1.01 17.91
CA ASP A 119 -0.44 -0.37 17.92
C ASP A 119 -0.30 -0.92 16.49
N LEU A 120 -1.19 -0.51 15.57
CA LEU A 120 -1.08 -0.87 14.15
C LEU A 120 0.11 -0.18 13.47
N ILE A 121 0.33 1.11 13.74
CA ILE A 121 1.49 1.85 13.24
C ILE A 121 2.78 1.22 13.77
N ASP A 122 2.84 0.89 15.06
CA ASP A 122 4.01 0.24 15.67
C ASP A 122 4.26 -1.15 15.09
N LYS A 123 3.21 -1.96 14.94
CA LYS A 123 3.33 -3.30 14.35
C LYS A 123 3.78 -3.23 12.89
N ALA A 124 3.23 -2.30 12.10
CA ALA A 124 3.66 -2.08 10.72
C ALA A 124 5.10 -1.57 10.64
N SER A 125 5.51 -0.67 11.54
CA SER A 125 6.87 -0.14 11.63
C SER A 125 7.91 -1.23 11.93
N ILE A 126 7.61 -2.11 12.90
CA ILE A 126 8.47 -3.25 13.25
C ILE A 126 8.55 -4.25 12.09
N THR A 127 7.41 -4.56 11.47
CA THR A 127 7.34 -5.56 10.39
C THR A 127 8.03 -5.08 9.11
N LEU A 128 7.97 -3.79 8.79
CA LEU A 128 8.67 -3.19 7.65
C LEU A 128 10.14 -2.85 7.95
N GLY A 129 10.62 -3.11 9.18
CA GLY A 129 12.00 -2.82 9.59
C GLY A 129 12.33 -1.33 9.71
N VAL A 130 11.32 -0.46 9.79
CA VAL A 130 11.50 0.99 9.95
C VAL A 130 11.94 1.34 11.38
N ASN A 131 11.55 0.52 12.37
CA ASN A 131 12.08 0.57 13.74
C ASN A 131 12.68 -0.77 14.15
N GLU A 132 13.91 -0.75 14.68
CA GLU A 132 14.51 -1.90 15.35
C GLU A 132 13.80 -2.16 16.68
N ARG A 133 13.46 -3.43 16.97
CA ARG A 133 12.74 -3.90 18.17
C ARG A 133 13.39 -3.56 19.53
N PHE A 134 14.50 -2.82 19.53
CA PHE A 134 15.31 -2.51 20.71
C PHE A 134 15.87 -1.08 20.69
N ALA A 135 15.27 -0.15 19.93
CA ALA A 135 15.60 1.27 20.08
C ALA A 135 15.39 1.66 21.55
N LYS A 136 16.47 2.08 22.22
CA LYS A 136 16.46 2.45 23.64
C LYS A 136 15.31 3.42 23.87
N PRO A 137 14.49 3.26 24.93
CA PRO A 137 13.39 4.17 25.19
C PRO A 137 13.96 5.58 25.25
N ALA A 138 13.53 6.45 24.32
CA ALA A 138 13.83 7.86 24.43
C ALA A 138 13.21 8.34 25.74
N ASN A 139 14.04 8.87 26.64
CA ASN A 139 13.59 9.49 27.87
C ASN A 139 12.81 10.75 27.52
N ILE A 140 11.52 10.60 27.21
CA ILE A 140 10.61 11.74 27.08
C ILE A 140 10.29 12.16 28.52
N GLN A 141 11.06 13.13 29.02
CA GLN A 141 10.66 13.86 30.23
C GLN A 141 9.33 14.57 29.95
N GLN A 142 8.25 13.99 30.47
CA GLN A 142 6.92 14.57 30.46
C GLN A 142 6.91 15.75 31.43
N ASN A 143 7.29 16.93 30.95
CA ASN A 143 7.30 18.14 31.77
C ASN A 143 5.88 18.74 31.79
N THR A 144 4.99 18.16 32.59
CA THR A 144 3.65 18.71 32.84
C THR A 144 3.74 19.86 33.82
N GLN A 145 4.11 21.06 33.36
CA GLN A 145 3.89 22.28 34.14
C GLN A 145 2.46 22.80 33.92
N ASN A 146 1.56 22.40 34.81
CA ASN A 146 0.30 23.08 35.05
C ASN A 146 0.58 24.53 35.48
N LYS A 147 0.51 25.50 34.55
CA LYS A 147 0.34 26.91 34.93
C LYS A 147 -1.16 27.20 35.03
N MET A 148 -1.70 27.09 36.24
CA MET A 148 -2.95 27.77 36.59
C MET A 148 -2.71 29.27 36.36
N THR A 149 -3.39 29.84 35.37
CA THR A 149 -3.36 31.29 35.17
C THR A 149 -4.54 31.84 35.97
N GLU A 150 -4.25 32.37 37.15
CA GLU A 150 -5.18 33.16 37.95
C GLU A 150 -5.55 34.42 37.15
N ILE A 151 -6.81 34.54 36.72
CA ILE A 151 -7.29 35.73 36.00
C ILE A 151 -7.59 36.80 37.06
N ILE A 152 -6.66 37.74 37.25
CA ILE A 152 -6.88 38.94 38.06
C ILE A 152 -7.61 39.97 37.19
N PHE A 153 -8.89 40.23 37.49
CA PHE A 153 -9.65 41.33 36.88
C PHE A 153 -9.31 42.67 37.55
N THR A 154 -8.49 43.49 36.92
CA THR A 154 -8.30 44.90 37.31
C THR A 154 -9.41 45.74 36.68
N ARG A 155 -10.26 46.36 37.51
CA ARG A 155 -11.34 47.25 37.06
C ARG A 155 -10.73 48.59 36.65
N ALA A 156 -10.81 48.94 35.36
CA ALA A 156 -10.47 50.27 34.87
C ALA A 156 -11.66 51.21 35.13
N THR A 157 -11.44 52.21 35.99
CA THR A 157 -12.33 53.34 36.22
C THR A 157 -12.43 54.17 34.94
N VAL A 158 -13.64 54.34 34.39
CA VAL A 158 -13.90 55.34 33.34
C VAL A 158 -14.76 56.43 33.97
N ALA A 159 -14.17 57.62 34.05
CA ALA A 159 -14.81 58.86 34.46
C ALA A 159 -15.79 59.35 33.39
N GLY A 160 -16.94 59.87 33.83
CA GLY A 160 -17.99 60.47 33.00
C GLY A 160 -19.31 60.48 33.73
#